data_AF-A0AB35JIT7-F1
#
_entry.id   AF-A0AB35JIT7-F1
#
_cell.length_a   1.000
_cell.length_b   1.000
_cell.length_c   1.000
_cell.angle_alpha   90.00
_cell.angle_beta   90.00
_cell.angle_gamma   90.00
#
_symmetry.space_group_name_H-M   'P 1'
#
loop_
_entity.id
_entity.type
_entity.pdbx_description
1 polymer ?
#
loop_
_entity_poly.entity_id
_entity_poly.type
_entity_poly.pdbx_seq_one_letter_code
_entity_poly.pdbx_strand_id
1 'polypeptide(L)'
;MKKRIWHLSRCVVVCTAFLFVQQFIQSQVSNPSTWESFVQSNANISIRDTFRMQTFEGLASDNWDYAITGEALIEDISGVKDIPNSHGNYGLRMPMNTQVAFEHFTLTDHQDIKISIRKGGILLVEGEGMRARTYRKGETSYPSLVPTIGESGINPFKTTDIKNNPPGLDLIVPTPAANTKNGYYYVDSVYAHGMIPTYSLFTGNSDWNHEDRWSHLPAYRHRNALINGNISINTNISCKDIFIGNGKLRKECNLLEMSIG
;
A
#
# COMPACT_ATOMS: atom_id res chain seq x y z
N MET A 1 -1.22 -5.38 -45.76
CA MET A 1 -2.53 -4.76 -45.43
C MET A 1 -3.33 -5.49 -44.35
N LYS A 2 -3.49 -6.83 -44.37
CA LYS A 2 -4.32 -7.58 -43.40
C LYS A 2 -3.95 -7.41 -41.92
N LYS A 3 -2.65 -7.41 -41.54
CA LYS A 3 -2.20 -7.21 -40.15
C LYS A 3 -2.57 -5.83 -39.58
N ARG A 4 -2.44 -4.76 -40.38
CA ARG A 4 -2.69 -3.38 -39.95
C ARG A 4 -4.19 -3.13 -39.72
N ILE A 5 -5.05 -3.73 -40.55
CA ILE A 5 -6.50 -3.69 -40.42
C ILE A 5 -6.96 -4.46 -39.16
N TRP A 6 -6.35 -5.60 -38.86
CA TRP A 6 -6.63 -6.37 -37.63
C TRP A 6 -6.20 -5.64 -36.35
N HIS A 7 -5.08 -4.90 -36.37
CA HIS A 7 -4.68 -4.06 -35.25
C HIS A 7 -5.62 -2.86 -35.07
N LEU A 8 -6.00 -2.19 -36.17
CA LEU A 8 -6.94 -1.06 -36.12
C LEU A 8 -8.34 -1.48 -35.66
N SER A 9 -8.86 -2.62 -36.14
CA SER A 9 -10.17 -3.11 -35.71
C SER A 9 -10.18 -3.53 -34.23
N ARG A 10 -9.11 -4.15 -33.74
CA ARG A 10 -8.97 -4.49 -32.31
C ARG A 10 -8.85 -3.24 -31.45
N CYS A 11 -8.08 -2.22 -31.87
CA CYS A 11 -8.01 -0.95 -31.16
C CYS A 11 -9.36 -0.24 -31.12
N VAL A 12 -10.10 -0.20 -32.24
CA VAL A 12 -11.43 0.43 -32.28
C VAL A 12 -12.43 -0.29 -31.37
N VAL A 13 -12.45 -1.63 -31.37
CA VAL A 13 -13.32 -2.43 -30.50
C VAL A 13 -12.98 -2.25 -29.02
N VAL A 14 -11.69 -2.17 -28.67
CA VAL A 14 -11.25 -1.91 -27.29
C VAL A 14 -11.65 -0.49 -26.86
N CYS A 15 -11.45 0.52 -27.72
CA CYS A 15 -11.83 1.89 -27.42
C CYS A 15 -13.35 2.06 -27.27
N THR A 16 -14.17 1.46 -28.13
CA THR A 16 -15.63 1.53 -27.99
C THR A 16 -16.12 0.81 -26.76
N ALA A 17 -15.61 -0.40 -26.45
CA ALA A 17 -15.93 -1.10 -25.22
C ALA A 17 -15.57 -0.27 -23.97
N PHE A 18 -14.42 0.42 -23.98
CA PHE A 18 -13.99 1.30 -22.89
C PHE A 18 -14.93 2.50 -22.71
N LEU A 19 -15.35 3.15 -23.81
CA LEU A 19 -16.30 4.26 -23.78
C LEU A 19 -17.67 3.84 -23.26
N PHE A 20 -18.18 2.67 -23.65
CA PHE A 20 -19.46 2.15 -23.14
C PHE A 20 -19.37 1.85 -21.63
N VAL A 21 -18.27 1.27 -21.16
CA VAL A 21 -18.04 1.03 -19.73
C VAL A 21 -17.97 2.35 -18.97
N GLN A 22 -17.27 3.36 -19.49
CA GLN A 22 -17.20 4.68 -18.88
C GLN A 22 -18.56 5.39 -18.84
N GLN A 23 -19.33 5.35 -19.92
CA GLN A 23 -20.68 5.92 -19.96
C GLN A 23 -21.64 5.20 -19.01
N PHE A 24 -21.51 3.88 -18.87
CA PHE A 24 -22.29 3.11 -17.91
C PHE A 24 -21.91 3.44 -16.46
N ILE A 25 -20.62 3.58 -16.15
CA ILE A 25 -20.18 4.01 -14.81
C ILE A 25 -20.69 5.43 -14.51
N GLN A 26 -20.62 6.36 -15.46
CA GLN A 26 -21.12 7.73 -15.28
C GLN A 26 -22.65 7.78 -15.10
N SER A 27 -23.41 6.95 -15.80
CA SER A 27 -24.87 6.90 -15.64
C SER A 27 -25.30 6.28 -14.30
N GLN A 28 -24.54 5.32 -13.77
CA GLN A 28 -24.79 4.74 -12.45
C GLN A 28 -24.38 5.68 -11.32
N VAL A 29 -23.23 6.35 -11.43
CA VAL A 29 -22.75 7.30 -10.43
C VAL A 29 -23.61 8.57 -10.37
N SER A 30 -24.29 8.95 -11.46
CA SER A 30 -25.18 10.12 -11.47
C SER A 30 -26.57 9.88 -10.85
N ASN A 31 -26.97 8.65 -10.55
CA ASN A 31 -28.25 8.35 -9.90
C ASN A 31 -28.07 7.74 -8.50
N PRO A 32 -28.30 8.51 -7.42
CA PRO A 32 -28.14 8.03 -6.04
C PRO A 32 -28.93 6.78 -5.68
N SER A 33 -30.07 6.53 -6.34
CA SER A 33 -30.89 5.34 -6.09
C SER A 33 -30.24 4.03 -6.55
N THR A 34 -29.25 4.08 -7.46
CA THR A 34 -28.60 2.87 -7.98
C THR A 34 -27.26 2.58 -7.30
N TRP A 35 -26.75 3.50 -6.48
CA TRP A 35 -25.42 3.42 -5.88
C TRP A 35 -25.19 2.14 -5.08
N GLU A 36 -26.18 1.68 -4.31
CA GLU A 36 -26.05 0.46 -3.49
C GLU A 36 -25.83 -0.78 -4.36
N SER A 37 -26.61 -0.91 -5.44
CA SER A 37 -26.42 -1.99 -6.42
C SER A 37 -25.13 -1.83 -7.21
N PHE A 38 -24.71 -0.59 -7.51
CA PHE A 38 -23.51 -0.30 -8.27
C PHE A 38 -22.24 -0.67 -7.51
N VAL A 39 -22.10 -0.26 -6.24
CA VAL A 39 -20.86 -0.51 -5.47
C VAL A 39 -20.60 -1.98 -5.20
N GLN A 40 -21.66 -2.80 -5.20
CA GLN A 40 -21.59 -4.27 -5.04
C GLN A 40 -21.40 -4.99 -6.40
N SER A 41 -21.50 -4.28 -7.52
CA SER A 41 -21.41 -4.87 -8.85
C SER A 41 -19.98 -4.93 -9.38
N ASN A 42 -19.74 -5.80 -10.36
CA ASN A 42 -18.47 -5.87 -11.09
C ASN A 42 -18.15 -4.61 -11.91
N ALA A 43 -19.09 -3.66 -12.05
CA ALA A 43 -18.84 -2.37 -12.69
C ALA A 43 -18.04 -1.41 -11.79
N ASN A 44 -18.07 -1.62 -10.47
CA ASN A 44 -17.20 -0.92 -9.53
C ASN A 44 -15.81 -1.58 -9.56
N ILE A 45 -15.01 -1.22 -10.56
CA ILE A 45 -13.68 -1.80 -10.75
C ILE A 45 -12.79 -1.56 -9.53
N SER A 46 -11.95 -2.54 -9.18
CA SER A 46 -10.97 -2.40 -8.11
C SER A 46 -9.70 -1.70 -8.61
N ILE A 47 -9.15 -0.83 -7.77
CA ILE A 47 -7.85 -0.18 -7.97
C ILE A 47 -6.86 -0.63 -6.91
N ARG A 48 -5.56 -0.49 -7.18
CA ARG A 48 -4.51 -0.75 -6.21
C ARG A 48 -4.38 0.44 -5.26
N ASP A 49 -4.49 0.18 -3.97
CA ASP A 49 -4.40 1.15 -2.89
C ASP A 49 -3.26 0.78 -1.94
N THR A 50 -2.40 1.75 -1.63
CA THR A 50 -1.37 1.62 -0.59
C THR A 50 -1.93 2.17 0.70
N PHE A 51 -2.22 1.28 1.65
CA PHE A 51 -2.92 1.62 2.88
C PHE A 51 -2.04 1.62 4.12
N ARG A 52 -0.82 1.08 4.04
CA ARG A 52 0.23 1.32 5.04
C ARG A 52 1.55 1.58 4.33
N MET A 53 2.34 2.50 4.86
CA MET A 53 3.63 2.90 4.29
C MET A 53 4.61 3.34 5.37
N GLN A 54 5.86 2.95 5.19
CA GLN A 54 7.00 3.45 5.95
C GLN A 54 8.21 3.60 5.03
N THR A 55 8.65 4.84 4.82
CA THR A 55 9.83 5.21 4.03
C THR A 55 11.03 5.58 4.91
N PHE A 56 10.82 5.71 6.22
CA PHE A 56 11.83 6.14 7.20
C PHE A 56 12.43 7.53 6.94
N GLU A 57 11.84 8.30 6.03
CA GLU A 57 12.21 9.69 5.75
C GLU A 57 11.50 10.68 6.68
N GLY A 58 10.57 10.20 7.52
CA GLY A 58 9.79 11.03 8.44
C GLY A 58 8.74 11.86 7.70
N LEU A 59 8.22 11.33 6.58
CA LEU A 59 7.20 12.00 5.79
C LEU A 59 5.86 11.91 6.50
N ALA A 60 5.00 12.92 6.31
CA ALA A 60 3.63 12.89 6.85
C ALA A 60 2.78 11.74 6.28
N SER A 61 3.25 11.10 5.21
CA SER A 61 2.65 9.94 4.58
C SER A 61 3.09 8.61 5.19
N ASP A 62 4.17 8.59 5.98
CA ASP A 62 4.58 7.44 6.77
C ASP A 62 3.56 7.22 7.89
N ASN A 63 2.83 6.11 7.79
CA ASN A 63 1.64 5.85 8.62
C ASN A 63 1.57 4.41 9.12
N TRP A 64 2.68 3.69 8.99
CA TRP A 64 2.81 2.34 9.49
C TRP A 64 3.74 2.35 10.70
N ASP A 65 3.10 2.28 11.87
CA ASP A 65 3.81 2.20 13.12
C ASP A 65 4.58 0.89 13.22
N TYR A 66 5.71 0.94 13.92
CA TYR A 66 6.59 -0.21 14.11
C TYR A 66 7.33 -0.11 15.45
N ALA A 67 7.75 -1.26 15.95
CA ALA A 67 8.60 -1.39 17.14
C ALA A 67 9.91 -2.09 16.77
N ILE A 68 11.02 -1.59 17.31
CA ILE A 68 12.35 -2.15 17.11
C ILE A 68 12.72 -3.03 18.31
N THR A 69 13.27 -4.20 18.02
CA THR A 69 14.02 -5.03 18.98
C THR A 69 15.46 -5.14 18.50
N GLY A 70 16.42 -4.86 19.39
CA GLY A 70 17.85 -4.82 19.07
C GLY A 70 18.33 -3.42 18.67
N GLU A 71 19.39 -3.36 17.87
CA GLU A 71 20.13 -2.13 17.57
C GLU A 71 19.78 -1.50 16.21
N ALA A 72 18.57 -1.73 15.70
CA ALA A 72 18.15 -1.10 14.45
C ALA A 72 17.93 0.41 14.66
N LEU A 73 18.28 1.22 13.65
CA LEU A 73 18.16 2.68 13.71
C LEU A 73 18.00 3.29 12.32
N ILE A 74 17.41 4.48 12.25
CA ILE A 74 17.27 5.22 10.98
C ILE A 74 18.59 5.94 10.68
N GLU A 75 19.06 5.82 9.45
CA GLU A 75 20.32 6.37 8.99
C GLU A 75 20.15 7.07 7.63
N ASP A 76 20.99 8.06 7.36
CA ASP A 76 21.13 8.63 6.01
C ASP A 76 21.85 7.61 5.11
N ILE A 77 21.15 7.14 4.07
CA ILE A 77 21.65 6.15 3.11
C ILE A 77 21.91 6.73 1.72
N SER A 78 21.77 8.05 1.55
CA SER A 78 21.98 8.74 0.26
C SER A 78 23.41 8.56 -0.27
N GLY A 79 24.38 8.40 0.65
CA GLY A 79 25.79 8.18 0.36
C GLY A 79 26.20 6.70 0.24
N VAL A 80 25.30 5.74 0.48
CA VAL A 80 25.63 4.31 0.46
C VAL A 80 25.85 3.85 -0.98
N LYS A 81 27.12 3.70 -1.37
CA LYS A 81 27.54 3.28 -2.72
C LYS A 81 27.92 1.80 -2.81
N ASP A 82 28.25 1.19 -1.68
CA ASP A 82 28.74 -0.20 -1.64
C ASP A 82 27.61 -1.23 -1.84
N ILE A 83 26.36 -0.79 -1.72
CA ILE A 83 25.17 -1.59 -2.03
C ILE A 83 24.52 -1.03 -3.30
N PRO A 84 24.53 -1.78 -4.41
CA PRO A 84 23.96 -1.30 -5.66
C PRO A 84 22.47 -0.99 -5.57
N ASN A 85 22.00 -0.13 -6.47
CA ASN A 85 20.62 0.26 -6.67
C ASN A 85 19.98 1.02 -5.50
N SER A 86 20.74 1.59 -4.56
CA SER A 86 20.20 2.42 -3.47
C SER A 86 19.33 3.56 -4.04
N HIS A 87 18.21 3.80 -3.37
CA HIS A 87 17.29 4.91 -3.61
C HIS A 87 16.59 5.19 -2.29
N GLY A 88 16.33 6.46 -2.00
CA GLY A 88 15.95 6.96 -0.67
C GLY A 88 17.10 7.75 -0.04
N ASN A 89 16.76 8.77 0.76
CA ASN A 89 17.75 9.52 1.54
C ASN A 89 17.97 8.88 2.91
N TYR A 90 16.92 8.28 3.48
CA TYR A 90 16.99 7.60 4.77
C TYR A 90 16.54 6.15 4.65
N GLY A 91 17.01 5.31 5.55
CA GLY A 91 16.58 3.93 5.64
C GLY A 91 16.84 3.36 7.03
N LEU A 92 16.11 2.29 7.35
CA LEU A 92 16.29 1.58 8.59
C LEU A 92 17.47 0.63 8.48
N ARG A 93 18.58 0.95 9.15
CA ARG A 93 19.70 0.03 9.35
C ARG A 93 19.28 -1.07 10.31
N MET A 94 19.42 -2.31 9.89
CA MET A 94 19.13 -3.51 10.67
C MET A 94 20.39 -4.40 10.75
N PRO A 95 21.20 -4.25 11.81
CA PRO A 95 22.30 -5.18 12.12
C PRO A 95 21.82 -6.62 12.34
N MET A 96 22.76 -7.56 12.43
CA MET A 96 22.44 -8.93 12.88
C MET A 96 21.73 -8.93 14.23
N ASN A 97 20.88 -9.94 14.44
CA ASN A 97 20.06 -10.11 15.66
C ASN A 97 19.11 -8.92 15.93
N THR A 98 18.47 -8.39 14.88
CA THR A 98 17.47 -7.34 15.01
C THR A 98 16.13 -7.75 14.43
N GLN A 99 15.07 -7.17 14.99
CA GLN A 99 13.71 -7.37 14.52
C GLN A 99 12.96 -6.05 14.50
N VAL A 100 12.12 -5.86 13.50
CA VAL A 100 11.20 -4.73 13.38
C VAL A 100 9.81 -5.30 13.19
N ALA A 101 8.94 -5.07 14.16
CA ALA A 101 7.56 -5.53 14.15
C ALA A 101 6.66 -4.36 13.74
N PHE A 102 5.97 -4.49 12.61
CA PHE A 102 5.03 -3.50 12.14
C PHE A 102 3.64 -3.75 12.73
N GLU A 103 2.87 -2.68 12.95
CA GLU A 103 1.49 -2.79 13.42
C GLU A 103 0.66 -3.70 12.50
N HIS A 104 -0.13 -4.59 13.10
CA HIS A 104 -1.03 -5.47 12.36
C HIS A 104 -2.21 -4.69 11.81
N PHE A 105 -2.80 -5.21 10.72
CA PHE A 105 -4.00 -4.65 10.14
C PHE A 105 -5.03 -5.73 9.84
N THR A 106 -6.30 -5.33 9.76
CA THR A 106 -7.40 -6.21 9.39
C THR A 106 -7.42 -6.44 7.88
N LEU A 107 -7.84 -7.64 7.45
CA LEU A 107 -7.88 -8.04 6.04
C LEU A 107 -9.27 -7.83 5.41
N THR A 108 -10.11 -6.97 5.98
CA THR A 108 -11.54 -6.91 5.64
C THR A 108 -11.83 -6.09 4.39
N ASP A 109 -11.04 -5.04 4.13
CA ASP A 109 -11.44 -4.00 3.18
C ASP A 109 -10.69 -4.10 1.84
N HIS A 110 -9.60 -4.86 1.81
CA HIS A 110 -8.75 -5.05 0.64
C HIS A 110 -8.65 -6.51 0.24
N GLN A 111 -8.67 -6.75 -1.06
CA GLN A 111 -8.39 -8.04 -1.68
C GLN A 111 -6.95 -8.06 -2.20
N ASP A 112 -6.38 -9.23 -2.47
CA ASP A 112 -5.03 -9.38 -3.04
C ASP A 112 -3.96 -8.50 -2.39
N ILE A 113 -4.00 -8.43 -1.06
CA ILE A 113 -3.07 -7.67 -0.24
C ILE A 113 -1.68 -8.28 -0.41
N LYS A 114 -0.72 -7.37 -0.59
CA LYS A 114 0.71 -7.66 -0.68
C LYS A 114 1.46 -6.68 0.20
N ILE A 115 2.58 -7.13 0.75
CA ILE A 115 3.54 -6.26 1.43
C ILE A 115 4.82 -6.25 0.61
N SER A 116 5.22 -5.06 0.15
CA SER A 116 6.40 -4.84 -0.68
C SER A 116 7.50 -4.25 0.17
N ILE A 117 8.63 -4.94 0.26
CA ILE A 117 9.76 -4.56 1.10
C ILE A 117 10.95 -4.30 0.21
N ARG A 118 11.44 -3.06 0.24
CA ARG A 118 12.67 -2.71 -0.46
C ARG A 118 13.84 -2.65 0.51
N LYS A 119 14.86 -3.46 0.21
CA LYS A 119 16.02 -3.64 1.09
C LYS A 119 17.28 -4.00 0.33
N GLY A 120 18.42 -3.64 0.90
CA GLY A 120 19.77 -4.02 0.48
C GLY A 120 20.58 -4.47 1.69
N GLY A 121 21.71 -5.13 1.49
CA GLY A 121 22.58 -5.56 2.59
C GLY A 121 24.01 -5.82 2.15
N ILE A 122 24.93 -5.80 3.11
CA ILE A 122 26.37 -5.92 2.87
C ILE A 122 27.05 -6.67 4.02
N LEU A 123 28.24 -7.19 3.76
CA LEU A 123 29.03 -8.00 4.69
C LEU A 123 28.28 -9.26 5.18
N LEU A 124 27.36 -9.76 4.36
CA LEU A 124 26.54 -10.92 4.68
C LEU A 124 27.29 -12.22 4.36
N VAL A 125 27.04 -13.26 5.14
CA VAL A 125 27.47 -14.64 4.84
C VAL A 125 26.30 -15.62 4.81
N GLU A 126 26.54 -16.85 4.34
CA GLU A 126 25.50 -17.88 4.33
C GLU A 126 24.87 -18.08 5.72
N GLY A 127 23.53 -18.15 5.76
CA GLY A 127 22.75 -18.21 7.01
C GLY A 127 22.26 -16.86 7.53
N GLU A 128 22.79 -15.73 7.04
CA GLU A 128 22.42 -14.39 7.52
C GLU A 128 21.27 -13.73 6.73
N GLY A 129 20.53 -14.52 5.94
CA GLY A 129 19.44 -14.04 5.11
C GLY A 129 18.29 -13.46 5.93
N MET A 130 17.91 -12.20 5.66
CA MET A 130 16.71 -11.59 6.26
C MET A 130 15.45 -12.43 5.95
N ARG A 131 14.59 -12.56 6.96
CA ARG A 131 13.30 -13.28 6.91
C ARG A 131 12.14 -12.35 7.25
N ALA A 132 10.93 -12.79 6.93
CA ALA A 132 9.71 -12.12 7.35
C ALA A 132 8.80 -13.06 8.16
N ARG A 133 8.08 -12.50 9.13
CA ARG A 133 6.91 -13.12 9.75
C ARG A 133 5.65 -12.43 9.24
N THR A 134 4.65 -13.19 8.81
CA THR A 134 3.48 -12.66 8.11
C THR A 134 2.16 -12.85 8.85
N TYR A 135 2.18 -13.56 9.99
CA TYR A 135 1.03 -13.79 10.87
C TYR A 135 -0.20 -14.44 10.21
N ARG A 136 -0.02 -15.12 9.07
CA ARG A 136 -1.12 -15.88 8.46
C ARG A 136 -1.51 -17.03 9.39
N LYS A 137 -2.81 -17.26 9.51
CA LYS A 137 -3.35 -18.34 10.36
C LYS A 137 -2.79 -19.69 9.90
N GLY A 138 -2.15 -20.42 10.82
CA GLY A 138 -1.58 -21.74 10.57
C GLY A 138 -0.21 -21.76 9.88
N GLU A 139 0.34 -20.59 9.51
CA GLU A 139 1.69 -20.51 8.95
C GLU A 139 2.72 -20.38 10.08
N THR A 140 3.64 -21.33 10.13
CA THR A 140 4.75 -21.36 11.10
C THR A 140 6.11 -21.05 10.46
N SER A 141 6.18 -21.03 9.13
CA SER A 141 7.42 -20.71 8.40
C SER A 141 7.59 -19.22 8.21
N TYR A 142 8.84 -18.77 8.28
CA TYR A 142 9.22 -17.39 7.99
C TYR A 142 9.80 -17.32 6.57
N PRO A 143 9.05 -16.78 5.58
CA PRO A 143 9.57 -16.65 4.22
C PRO A 143 10.92 -15.92 4.22
N SER A 144 11.88 -16.49 3.50
CA SER A 144 13.16 -15.81 3.27
C SER A 144 12.96 -14.66 2.30
N LEU A 145 13.41 -13.48 2.70
CA LEU A 145 13.42 -12.29 1.86
C LEU A 145 14.73 -12.17 1.08
N VAL A 146 15.76 -12.93 1.47
CA VAL A 146 17.07 -13.05 0.82
C VAL A 146 17.47 -14.53 0.80
N PRO A 147 16.99 -15.31 -0.18
CA PRO A 147 17.17 -16.76 -0.19
C PRO A 147 18.60 -17.19 -0.53
N THR A 148 19.40 -16.32 -1.12
CA THR A 148 20.78 -16.61 -1.52
C THR A 148 21.64 -15.39 -1.23
N ILE A 149 22.78 -15.62 -0.58
CA ILE A 149 23.83 -14.63 -0.36
C ILE A 149 25.03 -15.12 -1.18
N GLY A 150 25.45 -14.33 -2.16
CA GLY A 150 26.61 -14.66 -3.00
C GLY A 150 27.93 -14.45 -2.27
N GLU A 151 29.02 -14.91 -2.87
CA GLU A 151 30.38 -14.80 -2.29
C GLU A 151 30.81 -13.35 -1.97
N SER A 152 30.25 -12.36 -2.68
CA SER A 152 30.49 -10.94 -2.42
C SER A 152 29.98 -10.48 -1.06
N GLY A 153 29.04 -11.22 -0.44
CA GLY A 153 28.34 -10.81 0.77
C GLY A 153 27.45 -9.57 0.59
N ILE A 154 27.18 -9.19 -0.66
CA ILE A 154 26.34 -8.05 -1.01
C ILE A 154 24.99 -8.57 -1.51
N ASN A 155 23.90 -8.09 -0.91
CA ASN A 155 22.57 -8.17 -1.47
C ASN A 155 22.18 -6.78 -2.00
N PRO A 156 22.09 -6.57 -3.33
CA PRO A 156 21.71 -5.27 -3.88
C PRO A 156 20.30 -4.88 -3.45
N PHE A 157 20.02 -3.58 -3.46
CA PHE A 157 18.68 -3.11 -3.17
C PHE A 157 17.68 -3.68 -4.17
N LYS A 158 16.68 -4.39 -3.66
CA LYS A 158 15.60 -4.98 -4.44
C LYS A 158 14.30 -4.99 -3.65
N THR A 159 13.19 -4.81 -4.36
CA THR A 159 11.86 -5.00 -3.80
C THR A 159 11.51 -6.47 -3.78
N THR A 160 10.96 -6.94 -2.67
CA THR A 160 10.44 -8.30 -2.50
C THR A 160 9.00 -8.23 -2.05
N ASP A 161 8.11 -8.87 -2.80
CA ASP A 161 6.68 -8.91 -2.50
C ASP A 161 6.33 -10.14 -1.67
N ILE A 162 5.70 -9.92 -0.53
CA ILE A 162 4.99 -10.94 0.23
C ILE A 162 3.52 -10.90 -0.22
N LYS A 163 3.04 -11.98 -0.84
CA LYS A 163 1.69 -12.09 -1.42
C LYS A 163 0.72 -12.82 -0.48
N ASN A 164 -0.49 -13.14 -0.94
CA ASN A 164 -1.46 -13.99 -0.22
C ASN A 164 -1.91 -13.40 1.12
N ASN A 165 -2.31 -12.13 1.13
CA ASN A 165 -3.01 -11.47 2.24
C ASN A 165 -2.33 -11.62 3.63
N PRO A 166 -1.08 -11.18 3.80
CA PRO A 166 -0.43 -11.13 5.11
C PRO A 166 -1.15 -10.12 6.04
N PRO A 167 -1.63 -10.49 7.24
CA PRO A 167 -2.23 -9.57 8.22
C PRO A 167 -1.22 -8.68 8.98
N GLY A 168 0.07 -8.97 8.86
CA GLY A 168 1.12 -8.18 9.51
C GLY A 168 2.48 -8.52 8.93
N LEU A 169 3.50 -7.80 9.40
CA LEU A 169 4.88 -8.01 9.01
C LEU A 169 5.81 -7.83 10.22
N ASP A 170 6.65 -8.82 10.47
CA ASP A 170 7.94 -8.54 11.10
C ASP A 170 9.05 -8.73 10.07
N LEU A 171 10.04 -7.85 10.08
CA LEU A 171 11.33 -8.05 9.44
C LEU A 171 12.30 -8.59 10.49
N ILE A 172 12.97 -9.69 10.16
CA ILE A 172 13.87 -10.40 11.09
C ILE A 172 15.22 -10.55 10.41
N VAL A 173 16.24 -9.94 10.99
CA VAL A 173 17.64 -10.22 10.66
C VAL A 173 18.15 -11.24 11.68
N PRO A 174 18.60 -12.43 11.25
CA PRO A 174 18.91 -13.53 12.15
C PRO A 174 20.11 -13.21 13.05
N THR A 175 20.33 -14.05 14.07
CA THR A 175 21.58 -14.05 14.83
C THR A 175 22.79 -14.23 13.90
N PRO A 176 23.95 -13.62 14.20
CA PRO A 176 25.13 -13.74 13.36
C PRO A 176 25.53 -15.20 13.13
N ALA A 177 25.95 -15.54 11.91
CA ALA A 177 26.53 -16.85 11.63
C ALA A 177 27.93 -16.98 12.27
N ALA A 178 28.44 -18.22 12.40
CA ALA A 178 29.74 -18.47 13.03
C ALA A 178 30.92 -17.73 12.34
N ASN A 179 30.82 -17.52 11.02
CA ASN A 179 31.78 -16.80 10.19
C ASN A 179 31.30 -15.40 9.80
N THR A 180 30.43 -14.80 10.61
CA THR A 180 29.87 -13.47 10.35
C THR A 180 30.97 -12.43 10.09
N LYS A 181 30.68 -11.49 9.19
CA LYS A 181 31.48 -10.27 9.00
C LYS A 181 30.79 -9.06 9.65
N ASN A 182 29.88 -9.31 10.60
CA ASN A 182 28.97 -8.33 11.19
C ASN A 182 28.13 -7.64 10.12
N GLY A 183 27.52 -8.46 9.27
CA GLY A 183 26.62 -8.03 8.20
C GLY A 183 25.42 -7.23 8.71
N TYR A 184 24.80 -6.50 7.80
CA TYR A 184 23.60 -5.73 8.11
C TYR A 184 22.79 -5.47 6.84
N TYR A 185 21.53 -5.12 7.06
CA TYR A 185 20.62 -4.70 6.01
C TYR A 185 20.26 -3.23 6.17
N TYR A 186 19.94 -2.58 5.06
CA TYR A 186 19.11 -1.39 5.04
C TYR A 186 17.74 -1.75 4.48
N VAL A 187 16.69 -1.33 5.16
CA VAL A 187 15.33 -1.31 4.63
C VAL A 187 15.03 0.13 4.26
N ASP A 188 14.90 0.39 2.97
CA ASP A 188 14.57 1.72 2.46
C ASP A 188 13.08 2.00 2.64
N SER A 189 12.22 1.05 2.27
CA SER A 189 10.79 1.29 2.33
C SER A 189 9.97 0.01 2.43
N VAL A 190 8.81 0.13 3.09
CA VAL A 190 7.85 -0.94 3.29
C VAL A 190 6.44 -0.42 2.99
N TYR A 191 5.71 -1.13 2.13
CA TYR A 191 4.36 -0.75 1.71
C TYR A 191 3.42 -1.93 1.85
N ALA A 192 2.26 -1.75 2.50
CA ALA A 192 1.13 -2.66 2.38
C ALA A 192 0.14 -2.09 1.36
N HIS A 193 -0.18 -2.89 0.35
CA HIS A 193 -1.10 -2.48 -0.69
C HIS A 193 -1.99 -3.62 -1.19
N GLY A 194 -3.24 -3.31 -1.47
CA GLY A 194 -4.25 -4.27 -1.90
C GLY A 194 -5.16 -3.69 -2.97
N MET A 195 -6.04 -4.53 -3.50
CA MET A 195 -7.12 -4.14 -4.40
C MET A 195 -8.33 -3.71 -3.58
N ILE A 196 -8.88 -2.54 -3.87
CA ILE A 196 -10.09 -2.00 -3.22
C ILE A 196 -11.02 -1.44 -4.31
N PRO A 197 -12.36 -1.52 -4.15
CA PRO A 197 -13.28 -0.93 -5.12
C PRO A 197 -13.08 0.59 -5.24
N THR A 198 -13.15 1.09 -6.48
CA THR A 198 -12.93 2.52 -6.80
C THR A 198 -13.91 3.43 -6.08
N TYR A 199 -15.18 3.01 -5.99
CA TYR A 199 -16.24 3.74 -5.33
C TYR A 199 -16.59 3.11 -3.99
N SER A 200 -16.75 3.93 -2.95
CA SER A 200 -17.38 3.56 -1.68
C SER A 200 -18.71 4.30 -1.53
N LEU A 201 -19.70 3.64 -0.94
CA LEU A 201 -21.00 4.22 -0.62
C LEU A 201 -21.18 4.36 0.88
N PHE A 202 -21.71 5.51 1.30
CA PHE A 202 -22.18 5.76 2.65
C PHE A 202 -23.65 6.15 2.66
N THR A 203 -24.41 5.56 3.58
CA THR A 203 -25.86 5.76 3.71
C THR A 203 -26.28 6.17 5.13
N GLY A 204 -25.32 6.33 6.06
CA GLY A 204 -25.59 6.57 7.48
C GLY A 204 -25.57 8.03 7.93
N ASN A 205 -25.53 8.24 9.25
CA ASN A 205 -25.19 9.52 9.87
C ASN A 205 -23.90 9.34 10.68
N SER A 206 -22.83 10.08 10.36
CA SER A 206 -21.53 9.88 11.00
C SER A 206 -20.55 11.04 10.79
N ASP A 207 -19.44 11.01 11.49
CA ASP A 207 -18.23 11.73 11.12
C ASP A 207 -17.47 10.98 10.01
N TRP A 208 -16.79 11.72 9.15
CA TRP A 208 -15.90 11.20 8.11
C TRP A 208 -14.81 10.29 8.68
N ASN A 209 -14.30 10.58 9.88
CA ASN A 209 -13.23 9.82 10.52
C ASN A 209 -13.63 8.50 11.17
N HIS A 210 -14.92 8.13 11.17
CA HIS A 210 -15.36 6.82 11.66
C HIS A 210 -15.05 5.73 10.62
N GLU A 211 -13.89 5.08 10.77
CA GLU A 211 -13.36 4.05 9.88
C GLU A 211 -14.34 2.87 9.65
N ASP A 212 -15.14 2.51 10.66
CA ASP A 212 -16.15 1.45 10.56
C ASP A 212 -17.26 1.75 9.53
N ARG A 213 -17.39 3.01 9.10
CA ARG A 213 -18.49 3.49 8.26
C ARG A 213 -18.03 4.10 6.94
N TRP A 214 -16.74 4.40 6.80
CA TRP A 214 -16.16 4.89 5.56
C TRP A 214 -14.69 4.45 5.46
N SER A 215 -14.29 3.93 4.30
CA SER A 215 -12.90 3.56 4.01
C SER A 215 -12.12 4.73 3.38
N HIS A 216 -11.77 5.76 4.16
CA HIS A 216 -11.05 6.98 3.70
C HIS A 216 -9.59 7.03 4.14
N LEU A 217 -9.16 6.21 5.08
CA LEU A 217 -7.76 6.21 5.56
C LEU A 217 -6.94 5.09 4.91
N PRO A 218 -5.80 5.41 4.24
CA PRO A 218 -5.03 6.66 4.35
C PRO A 218 -5.25 7.69 3.23
N ALA A 219 -4.79 8.92 3.52
CA ALA A 219 -4.91 10.18 2.77
C ALA A 219 -4.44 10.21 1.29
N TYR A 220 -3.97 9.09 0.72
CA TYR A 220 -3.57 8.99 -0.70
C TYR A 220 -4.56 8.18 -1.54
N ARG A 221 -5.72 7.82 -0.98
CA ARG A 221 -6.77 7.11 -1.70
C ARG A 221 -7.32 7.96 -2.83
N HIS A 222 -6.91 7.64 -4.06
CA HIS A 222 -7.55 8.11 -5.31
C HIS A 222 -8.96 7.52 -5.51
N ARG A 223 -9.71 7.33 -4.43
CA ARG A 223 -11.05 6.73 -4.41
C ARG A 223 -12.12 7.79 -4.56
N ASN A 224 -13.27 7.33 -5.02
CA ASN A 224 -14.45 8.14 -5.23
C ASN A 224 -15.50 7.87 -4.15
N ALA A 225 -16.07 8.96 -3.63
CA ALA A 225 -16.98 8.97 -2.52
C ALA A 225 -18.43 9.13 -2.98
N LEU A 226 -19.30 8.14 -2.75
CA LEU A 226 -20.74 8.25 -2.95
C LEU A 226 -21.43 8.47 -1.58
N ILE A 227 -22.01 9.65 -1.36
CA ILE A 227 -22.59 10.07 -0.08
C ILE A 227 -24.11 10.16 -0.20
N ASN A 228 -24.82 9.18 0.36
CA ASN A 228 -26.27 9.11 0.41
C ASN A 228 -26.83 9.21 1.84
N GLY A 229 -26.02 9.73 2.77
CA GLY A 229 -26.33 9.95 4.18
C GLY A 229 -25.76 11.28 4.70
N ASN A 230 -25.92 11.60 5.98
CA ASN A 230 -25.38 12.85 6.55
C ASN A 230 -23.99 12.61 7.14
N ILE A 231 -23.00 13.38 6.69
CA ILE A 231 -21.61 13.23 7.11
C ILE A 231 -21.03 14.56 7.60
N SER A 232 -20.33 14.53 8.73
CA SER A 232 -19.57 15.68 9.27
C SER A 232 -18.07 15.53 9.02
N ILE A 233 -17.39 16.62 8.69
CA ILE A 233 -15.93 16.66 8.54
C ILE A 233 -15.36 17.73 9.48
N ASN A 234 -14.50 17.31 10.41
CA ASN A 234 -13.82 18.16 11.40
C ASN A 234 -12.28 18.13 11.28
N THR A 235 -11.74 17.45 10.28
CA THR A 235 -10.30 17.38 9.99
C THR A 235 -10.03 17.61 8.50
N ASN A 236 -8.76 17.78 8.13
CA ASN A 236 -8.36 17.80 6.73
C ASN A 236 -8.51 16.39 6.14
N ILE A 237 -9.18 16.30 4.99
CA ILE A 237 -9.44 15.05 4.28
C ILE A 237 -9.04 15.18 2.80
N SER A 238 -8.75 14.06 2.16
CA SER A 238 -8.47 13.97 0.74
C SER A 238 -9.17 12.75 0.12
N CYS A 239 -9.70 12.94 -1.07
CA CYS A 239 -10.23 11.90 -1.95
C CYS A 239 -10.13 12.40 -3.39
N LYS A 240 -10.40 11.53 -4.37
CA LYS A 240 -10.37 11.95 -5.78
C LYS A 240 -11.63 12.76 -6.13
N ASP A 241 -12.79 12.13 -6.04
CA ASP A 241 -14.08 12.73 -6.37
C ASP A 241 -15.09 12.51 -5.24
N ILE A 242 -15.98 13.48 -4.99
CA ILE A 242 -17.12 13.38 -4.06
C ILE A 242 -18.43 13.58 -4.82
N PHE A 243 -19.36 12.64 -4.65
CA PHE A 243 -20.71 12.67 -5.19
C PHE A 243 -21.71 12.66 -4.02
N ILE A 244 -22.62 13.63 -3.98
CA ILE A 244 -23.64 13.76 -2.94
C ILE A 244 -25.02 13.50 -3.53
N GLY A 245 -25.72 12.52 -2.96
CA GLY A 245 -27.06 12.11 -3.35
C GLY A 245 -28.12 12.73 -2.45
N ASN A 246 -28.90 11.89 -1.75
CA ASN A 246 -29.89 12.35 -0.77
C ASN A 246 -29.28 12.77 0.58
N GLY A 247 -27.95 12.70 0.68
CA GLY A 247 -27.18 13.01 1.88
C GLY A 247 -26.85 14.49 2.03
N LYS A 248 -26.09 14.80 3.09
CA LYS A 248 -25.53 16.14 3.34
C LYS A 248 -24.10 16.03 3.81
N LEU A 249 -23.25 16.90 3.29
CA LEU A 249 -21.88 17.10 3.76
C LEU A 249 -21.83 18.36 4.62
N ARG A 250 -21.53 18.20 5.92
CA ARG A 250 -21.35 19.33 6.85
C ARG A 250 -19.87 19.44 7.23
N LYS A 251 -19.24 20.55 6.89
CA LYS A 251 -17.87 20.85 7.34
C LYS A 251 -17.91 21.70 8.61
N GLU A 252 -17.12 21.33 9.61
CA GLU A 252 -17.06 22.01 10.91
C GLU A 252 -15.71 22.74 11.14
N CYS A 253 -14.92 22.97 10.09
CA CYS A 253 -13.60 23.65 10.15
C CYS A 253 -13.51 24.96 9.32
N ASN A 254 -12.70 25.91 9.83
CA ASN A 254 -12.60 27.32 9.40
C ASN A 254 -11.68 27.65 8.19
N LEU A 255 -11.10 26.68 7.45
CA LEU A 255 -10.27 26.99 6.26
C LEU A 255 -10.60 26.14 5.04
N LEU A 256 -10.58 26.76 3.86
CA LEU A 256 -11.08 26.25 2.59
C LEU A 256 -9.91 26.14 1.60
N GLU A 257 -9.47 24.91 1.32
CA GLU A 257 -8.87 24.57 0.03
C GLU A 257 -9.64 23.37 -0.50
N MET A 258 -10.50 23.61 -1.50
CA MET A 258 -11.06 22.57 -2.35
C MET A 258 -10.59 22.93 -3.76
N SER A 259 -9.66 22.15 -4.31
CA SER A 259 -9.44 22.19 -5.75
C SER A 259 -10.50 21.28 -6.37
N ILE A 260 -11.59 21.88 -6.85
CA ILE A 260 -12.60 21.19 -7.66
C ILE A 260 -12.01 21.16 -9.08
N GLY A 261 -11.53 19.99 -9.51
CA GLY A 261 -11.10 19.71 -10.87
C GLY A 261 -12.22 19.14 -11.71
#